data_AF-A0A016WZA0-F1
#
_entry.id   AF-A0A016WZA0-F1
#
_cell.length_a   1.000
_cell.length_b   1.000
_cell.length_c   1.000
_cell.angle_alpha   90.00
_cell.angle_beta   90.00
_cell.angle_gamma   90.00
#
_symmetry.space_group_name_H-M   'P 1'
#
loop_
_entity.id
_entity.type
_entity.pdbx_description
1 polymer ?
#
loop_
_entity_poly.entity_id
_entity_poly.type
_entity_poly.pdbx_seq_one_letter_code
_entity_poly.pdbx_strand_id
1 'polypeptide(L)'
;MVLKAQTQVVAGTIYTFEILFGESECKKGQIDLSNLSSANCQLKPNGSRALYKVSLLEKPWQNYEQFNVEKLRDVSAGEEL
;
A
#
# COMPACT_ATOMS: atom_id res chain seq x y z
N MET A 1 -5.18 -4.55 1.79
CA MET A 1 -6.15 -4.93 0.74
C MET A 1 -6.21 -3.83 -0.30
N VAL A 2 -6.24 -4.15 -1.58
CA VAL A 2 -6.42 -3.17 -2.67
C VAL A 2 -7.92 -2.97 -2.91
N LEU A 3 -8.40 -1.74 -2.80
CA LEU A 3 -9.82 -1.40 -3.00
C LEU A 3 -10.07 -0.89 -4.41
N LYS A 4 -9.13 -0.11 -4.95
CA LYS A 4 -9.20 0.44 -6.29
C LYS A 4 -7.83 0.39 -6.94
N ALA A 5 -7.82 0.10 -8.24
CA ALA A 5 -6.65 0.17 -9.09
C ALA A 5 -7.03 0.88 -10.38
N GLN A 6 -6.19 1.83 -10.81
CA GLN A 6 -6.38 2.57 -12.05
C GLN A 6 -5.04 2.77 -12.73
N THR A 7 -5.04 2.72 -14.07
CA THR A 7 -3.89 3.02 -14.91
C THR A 7 -4.20 4.20 -15.82
N GLN A 8 -3.23 5.08 -16.00
CA GLN A 8 -3.28 6.20 -16.95
C GLN A 8 -1.97 6.30 -17.72
N VAL A 9 -2.03 6.55 -19.02
CA VAL A 9 -0.84 6.71 -19.88
C VAL A 9 -0.64 8.20 -20.18
N VAL A 10 0.34 8.81 -19.52
CA VAL A 10 0.65 10.25 -19.62
C VAL A 10 2.17 10.44 -19.55
N ALA A 11 2.85 10.51 -20.70
CA ALA A 11 4.31 10.65 -20.78
C ALA A 11 5.08 9.64 -19.90
N GLY A 12 4.54 8.43 -19.80
CA GLY A 12 4.80 7.43 -18.76
C GLY A 12 3.54 6.63 -18.49
N THR A 13 3.64 5.63 -17.62
CA THR A 13 2.47 4.93 -17.08
C THR A 13 2.32 5.31 -15.62
N ILE A 14 1.15 5.86 -15.25
CA ILE A 14 0.80 6.12 -13.86
C ILE A 14 -0.15 5.03 -13.40
N TYR A 15 0.26 4.29 -12.38
CA TYR A 15 -0.60 3.37 -11.63
C TYR A 15 -1.04 4.05 -10.35
N THR A 16 -2.35 4.09 -10.09
CA THR A 16 -2.91 4.63 -8.85
C THR A 16 -3.70 3.55 -8.14
N PHE A 17 -3.37 3.35 -6.87
CA PHE A 17 -4.00 2.38 -6.00
C PHE A 17 -4.60 3.07 -4.78
N GLU A 18 -5.83 2.71 -4.42
CA GLU A 18 -6.37 2.98 -3.10
C GLU A 18 -6.28 1.68 -2.30
N ILE A 19 -5.48 1.69 -1.25
CA ILE A 19 -5.08 0.51 -0.51
C ILE A 19 -5.43 0.72 0.95
N LEU A 20 -6.17 -0.23 1.50
CA LEU A 20 -6.38 -0.35 2.93
C LEU A 20 -5.19 -1.02 3.57
N PHE A 21 -4.48 -0.27 4.41
CA PHE A 21 -3.40 -0.76 5.26
C PHE A 21 -3.92 -1.07 6.66
N GLY A 22 -3.39 -2.14 7.26
CA GLY A 22 -3.63 -2.52 8.64
C GLY A 22 -2.32 -2.75 9.37
N GLU A 23 -2.29 -2.37 10.65
CA GLU A 23 -1.18 -2.64 11.56
C GLU A 23 -1.03 -4.15 11.75
N SER A 24 0.18 -4.66 11.54
CA SER A 24 0.54 -6.05 11.81
C SER A 24 1.28 -6.18 13.15
N GLU A 25 1.42 -7.41 13.61
CA GLU A 25 2.20 -7.73 14.81
C GLU A 25 3.72 -7.61 14.59
N CYS A 26 4.13 -7.50 13.33
CA CYS A 26 5.52 -7.42 12.93
C CYS A 26 6.11 -6.02 13.08
N LYS A 27 7.30 -5.95 13.67
CA LYS A 27 8.07 -4.70 13.74
C LYS A 27 8.89 -4.50 12.48
N LYS A 28 8.86 -3.27 11.95
CA LYS A 28 9.72 -2.86 10.83
C LYS A 28 11.20 -3.06 11.21
N GLY A 29 11.98 -3.64 10.30
CA GLY A 29 13.43 -3.88 10.49
C GLY A 29 13.81 -5.10 11.32
N GLN A 30 12.84 -5.85 11.88
CA GLN A 30 13.11 -7.11 12.60
C GLN A 30 12.82 -8.36 11.77
N ILE A 31 12.18 -8.20 10.62
CA ILE A 31 11.90 -9.28 9.68
C ILE A 31 12.63 -8.99 8.39
N ASP A 32 13.30 -10.03 7.88
CA ASP A 32 13.88 -10.02 6.54
C ASP A 32 12.77 -9.84 5.51
N LEU A 33 12.95 -8.91 4.57
CA LEU A 33 11.94 -8.61 3.55
C LEU A 33 11.57 -9.84 2.70
N SER A 34 12.50 -10.78 2.52
CA SER A 34 12.27 -12.03 1.79
C SER A 34 11.31 -12.97 2.54
N ASN A 35 11.19 -12.80 3.86
CA ASN A 35 10.28 -13.56 4.73
C ASN A 35 9.00 -12.79 5.08
N LEU A 36 8.84 -11.57 4.56
CA LEU A 36 7.65 -10.75 4.79
C LEU A 36 6.47 -11.34 4.02
N SER A 37 5.57 -12.02 4.74
CA SER A 37 4.33 -12.55 4.19
C SER A 37 3.18 -12.28 5.14
N SER A 38 1.95 -12.28 4.63
CA SER A 38 0.75 -12.20 5.48
C SER A 38 0.62 -13.39 6.44
N ALA A 39 1.21 -14.54 6.11
CA ALA A 39 1.26 -15.70 6.99
C ALA A 39 2.16 -15.45 8.21
N ASN A 40 3.28 -14.75 8.02
CA ASN A 40 4.26 -14.45 9.07
C ASN A 40 3.95 -13.15 9.82
N CYS A 41 3.20 -12.23 9.18
CA CYS A 41 2.82 -10.94 9.72
C CYS A 41 1.31 -10.78 9.74
N GLN A 42 0.70 -11.40 10.74
CA GLN A 42 -0.72 -11.32 10.98
C GLN A 42 -1.12 -9.89 11.36
N LEU A 43 -2.35 -9.52 11.01
CA LEU A 43 -2.94 -8.27 11.43
C LEU A 43 -3.13 -8.30 12.95
N LYS A 44 -2.74 -7.22 13.60
CA LYS A 44 -2.94 -7.07 15.03
C LYS A 44 -4.44 -6.91 15.32
N PRO A 45 -5.02 -7.67 16.26
CA PRO A 45 -6.41 -7.49 16.68
C PRO A 45 -6.63 -6.06 17.17
N ASN A 46 -7.66 -5.39 16.66
CA ASN A 46 -7.94 -3.96 16.93
C ASN A 46 -6.75 -3.01 16.62
N GLY A 47 -5.85 -3.44 15.73
CA GLY A 47 -4.75 -2.61 15.24
C GLY A 47 -5.25 -1.45 14.38
N SER A 48 -4.41 -0.45 14.21
CA SER A 48 -4.73 0.74 13.41
C SER A 48 -4.96 0.37 11.95
N ARG A 49 -5.99 0.93 11.32
CA ARG A 49 -6.24 0.78 9.88
C ARG A 49 -6.35 2.15 9.24
N ALA A 50 -5.84 2.29 8.02
CA ALA A 50 -5.92 3.54 7.27
C ALA A 50 -5.94 3.26 5.77
N LEU A 51 -6.65 4.12 5.06
CA LEU A 51 -6.72 4.11 3.61
C LEU A 51 -5.62 5.03 3.06
N TYR A 52 -4.85 4.49 2.12
CA TYR A 52 -3.79 5.21 1.44
C TYR A 52 -4.03 5.25 -0.06
N LYS A 53 -3.66 6.36 -0.67
CA LYS A 53 -3.51 6.48 -2.11
C LYS A 53 -2.04 6.35 -2.45
N VAL A 54 -1.70 5.35 -3.25
CA VAL A 54 -0.34 5.12 -3.75
C VAL A 54 -0.35 5.36 -5.25
N SER A 55 0.51 6.26 -5.72
CA SER A 55 0.70 6.51 -7.14
C SER A 55 2.12 6.14 -7.53
N LEU A 56 2.28 5.33 -8.58
CA LEU A 56 3.55 4.96 -9.20
C LEU A 56 3.58 5.54 -10.60
N LEU A 57 4.52 6.44 -10.88
CA LEU A 57 4.86 6.86 -12.24
C LEU A 57 6.07 6.05 -12.71
N GLU A 58 5.89 5.30 -13.78
CA GLU A 58 6.92 4.49 -14.42
C GLU A 58 7.22 5.02 -15.84
N LYS A 59 8.50 5.12 -16.18
CA LYS A 59 8.97 5.39 -17.54
C LYS A 59 10.08 4.38 -17.87
N PRO A 60 9.74 3.18 -18.38
CA PRO A 60 10.71 2.10 -18.56
C PRO A 60 11.91 2.48 -19.44
N TRP A 61 11.67 3.29 -20.48
CA TRP A 61 12.71 3.77 -21.40
C TRP A 61 13.71 4.74 -20.76
N GLN A 62 13.41 5.26 -19.57
CA GLN A 62 14.30 6.13 -18.78
C GLN A 62 14.83 5.44 -17.52
N ASN A 63 14.50 4.17 -17.29
CA ASN A 63 14.76 3.47 -16.02
C ASN A 63 14.32 4.31 -14.81
N TYR A 64 13.09 4.85 -14.89
CA TYR A 64 12.56 5.81 -13.95
C TYR A 64 11.28 5.31 -13.30
N GLU A 65 11.25 5.38 -11.96
CA GLU A 65 10.11 5.08 -11.13
C GLU A 65 10.00 6.15 -10.05
N GLN A 66 8.78 6.65 -9.81
CA GLN A 66 8.49 7.57 -8.71
C GLN A 66 7.24 7.13 -7.98
N PHE A 67 7.36 6.94 -6.67
CA PHE A 67 6.25 6.67 -5.77
C PHE A 67 5.79 7.96 -5.08
N ASN A 68 4.48 8.17 -5.04
CA ASN A 68 3.83 9.14 -4.18
C ASN A 68 2.83 8.41 -3.28
N VAL A 69 2.93 8.62 -1.97
CA VAL A 69 2.09 7.95 -0.97
C VAL A 69 1.39 9.01 -0.14
N GLU A 70 0.07 8.99 -0.17
CA GLU A 70 -0.78 9.93 0.56
C GLU A 70 -1.72 9.14 1.48
N LYS A 71 -1.75 9.51 2.77
CA LYS A 71 -2.74 8.98 3.70
C LYS A 71 -4.06 9.70 3.44
N LEU A 72 -5.09 8.96 3.02
CA LEU A 72 -6.42 9.53 2.78
C LEU A 72 -7.17 9.71 4.10
N ARG A 73 -7.26 8.66 4.92
CA ARG A 73 -7.93 8.70 6.23
C ARG A 73 -7.62 7.47 7.08
N ASP A 74 -7.86 7.58 8.38
CA ASP A 74 -7.99 6.42 9.27
C ASP A 74 -9.32 5.70 9.04
N VAL A 75 -9.34 4.39 9.33
CA VAL A 75 -10.48 3.49 9.14
C VAL A 75 -10.74 2.78 10.47
N SER A 76 -12.00 2.78 10.91
CA SER A 76 -12.37 2.11 12.16
C SER A 76 -12.44 0.59 12.01
N ALA A 77 -12.25 -0.16 13.10
CA ALA A 77 -12.13 -1.62 13.06
C ALA A 77 -13.37 -2.34 12.48
N GLY A 78 -14.56 -1.74 12.58
CA GLY A 78 -15.83 -2.31 12.11
C GLY A 78 -16.39 -1.71 10.81
N GLU A 79 -15.63 -0.86 10.12
CA GLU A 79 -16.08 -0.24 8.87
C GLU A 79 -15.90 -1.22 7.68
N GLU A 80 -16.97 -1.47 6.93
CA GLU A 80 -16.92 -2.16 5.63
C GLU A 80 -16.53 -1.15 4.54
N LEU A 81 -15.63 -1.58 3.64
CA LEU A 81 -14.98 -0.76 2.61
C LEU A 81 -15.11 -1.38 1.22
#